data_AF-K6Y7J4-F1
#
_entry.id   AF-K6Y7J4-F1
#
_cell.length_a   1.000
_cell.length_b   1.000
_cell.length_c   1.000
_cell.angle_alpha   90.00
_cell.angle_beta   90.00
_cell.angle_gamma   90.00
#
_symmetry.space_group_name_H-M   'P 1'
#
loop_
_entity.id
_entity.type
_entity.pdbx_description
1 polymer ?
#
loop_
_entity_poly.entity_id
_entity_poly.type
_entity_poly.pdbx_seq_one_letter_code
_entity_poly.pdbx_strand_id
1 'polypeptide(L)'
;MAFDTDLNHLHPVVRDKVKNVIASLERHNIPLKLLEGYRSPVRQEELHNQGATEPPWKSPLQYGLGCVFAIDEEASQDQRADASEWWNQLSQFAEAAELEVSNVEKSQLISPRIDVKKLFKGHYPEGGDESWAKNLEVHITYWNKYPKPPVPNLSSSQDRPFSPQSERDEKSTQ
;
A
#
# COMPACT_ATOMS: atom_id res chain seq x y z
N MET A 1 8.20 -19.06 1.97
CA MET A 1 7.23 -18.40 1.08
C MET A 1 7.97 -17.42 0.18
N ALA A 2 7.59 -17.32 -1.09
CA ALA A 2 8.09 -16.25 -1.96
C ALA A 2 7.47 -14.91 -1.54
N PHE A 3 8.20 -13.81 -1.74
CA PHE A 3 7.62 -12.47 -1.57
C PHE A 3 6.58 -12.19 -2.66
N ASP A 4 5.53 -11.46 -2.32
CA ASP A 4 4.51 -11.03 -3.27
C ASP A 4 4.89 -9.66 -3.83
N THR A 5 5.22 -9.63 -5.12
CA THR A 5 5.62 -8.43 -5.86
C THR A 5 4.54 -7.98 -6.86
N ASP A 6 3.35 -8.59 -6.86
CA ASP A 6 2.27 -8.20 -7.77
C ASP A 6 1.69 -6.85 -7.33
N LEU A 7 1.95 -5.82 -8.14
CA LEU A 7 1.47 -4.46 -7.89
C LEU A 7 -0.06 -4.36 -7.87
N ASN A 8 -0.79 -5.29 -8.48
CA ASN A 8 -2.26 -5.31 -8.45
C ASN A 8 -2.81 -5.61 -7.05
N HIS A 9 -2.00 -6.19 -6.16
CA HIS A 9 -2.35 -6.40 -4.75
C HIS A 9 -2.13 -5.16 -3.88
N LEU A 10 -1.46 -4.12 -4.41
CA LEU A 10 -1.41 -2.81 -3.77
C LEU A 10 -2.71 -2.05 -4.03
N HIS A 11 -3.11 -1.24 -3.06
CA HIS A 11 -4.22 -0.31 -3.22
C HIS A 11 -3.87 0.70 -4.33
N PRO A 12 -4.81 1.07 -5.24
CA PRO A 12 -4.54 2.00 -6.35
C PRO A 12 -3.82 3.29 -5.95
N VAL A 13 -4.23 3.90 -4.82
CA VAL A 13 -3.57 5.09 -4.24
C VAL A 13 -2.05 4.95 -4.01
N VAL A 14 -1.54 3.74 -3.76
CA VAL A 14 -0.11 3.45 -3.57
C VAL A 14 0.49 2.84 -4.83
N ARG A 15 -0.27 2.02 -5.55
CA ARG A 15 0.19 1.28 -6.71
C ARG A 15 0.90 2.16 -7.74
N ASP A 16 0.26 3.24 -8.15
CA ASP A 16 0.82 4.10 -9.20
C ASP A 16 2.00 4.93 -8.69
N LYS A 17 2.01 5.28 -7.40
CA LYS A 17 3.15 5.93 -6.74
C LYS A 17 4.37 5.00 -6.71
N VAL A 18 4.18 3.73 -6.37
CA VAL A 18 5.24 2.72 -6.36
C VAL A 18 5.78 2.47 -7.78
N LYS A 19 4.91 2.42 -8.79
CA LYS A 19 5.35 2.35 -10.21
C LYS A 19 6.25 3.54 -10.58
N ASN A 20 5.90 4.74 -10.15
CA ASN A 20 6.70 5.94 -10.41
C ASN A 20 8.07 5.87 -9.73
N VAL A 21 8.14 5.37 -8.50
CA VAL A 21 9.40 5.14 -7.79
C VAL A 21 10.25 4.12 -8.54
N ILE A 22 9.70 2.96 -8.90
CA ILE A 22 10.41 1.92 -9.67
C ILE A 22 10.98 2.49 -10.98
N ALA A 23 10.14 3.19 -11.76
CA ALA A 23 10.57 3.81 -13.01
C ALA A 23 11.68 4.87 -12.82
N SER A 24 11.69 5.54 -11.66
CA SER A 24 12.73 6.53 -11.33
C SER A 24 14.03 5.84 -10.94
N LEU A 25 13.98 4.77 -10.15
CA LEU A 25 15.15 3.95 -9.82
C LEU A 25 15.81 3.39 -11.10
N GLU A 26 15.00 2.84 -12.01
CA GLU A 26 15.45 2.31 -13.30
C GLU A 26 16.10 3.39 -14.17
N ARG A 27 15.45 4.55 -14.32
CA ARG A 27 15.98 5.66 -15.13
C ARG A 27 17.33 6.16 -14.63
N HIS A 28 17.56 6.08 -13.32
CA HIS A 28 18.79 6.53 -12.68
C HIS A 28 19.81 5.40 -12.45
N ASN A 29 19.55 4.19 -12.96
CA ASN A 29 20.40 3.01 -12.79
C ASN A 29 20.70 2.68 -11.31
N ILE A 30 19.72 2.89 -10.43
CA ILE A 30 19.85 2.58 -9.01
C ILE A 30 19.45 1.12 -8.82
N PRO A 31 20.32 0.26 -8.26
CA PRO A 31 20.07 -1.17 -8.14
C PRO A 31 19.19 -1.49 -6.92
N LEU A 32 18.05 -0.81 -6.80
CA LEU A 32 17.00 -1.13 -5.84
C LEU A 32 15.80 -1.70 -6.58
N LYS A 33 15.28 -2.83 -6.10
CA LYS A 33 14.09 -3.48 -6.66
C LYS A 33 13.02 -3.68 -5.62
N LEU A 34 11.77 -3.78 -6.07
CA LEU A 34 10.65 -4.17 -5.22
C LEU A 34 10.91 -5.60 -4.71
N LEU A 35 11.08 -5.74 -3.40
CA LEU A 35 11.19 -7.03 -2.74
C LEU A 35 9.81 -7.59 -2.40
N GLU A 36 8.96 -6.77 -1.79
CA GLU A 36 7.63 -7.17 -1.32
C GLU A 36 6.66 -5.99 -1.44
N GLY A 37 5.61 -6.15 -2.26
CA GLY A 37 4.50 -5.22 -2.34
C GLY A 37 3.46 -5.51 -1.25
N TYR A 38 2.81 -6.66 -1.35
CA TYR A 38 1.81 -7.08 -0.37
C TYR A 38 2.41 -8.09 0.62
N ARG A 39 2.12 -7.93 1.91
CA ARG A 39 2.52 -8.92 2.93
C ARG A 39 1.29 -9.62 3.47
N SER A 40 1.19 -10.92 3.30
CA SER A 40 0.04 -11.66 3.86
C SER A 40 0.07 -11.72 5.40
N PRO A 41 -1.08 -11.87 6.06
CA PRO A 41 -1.13 -12.06 7.52
C PRO A 41 -0.41 -13.33 7.99
N VAL A 42 -0.40 -14.39 7.16
CA VAL A 42 0.37 -15.62 7.43
C VAL A 42 1.87 -15.32 7.44
N ARG A 43 2.35 -14.56 6.44
CA ARG A 43 3.76 -14.14 6.39
C ARG A 43 4.11 -13.23 7.58
N GLN A 44 3.23 -12.31 7.95
CA GLN A 44 3.44 -11.46 9.12
C GLN A 44 3.47 -12.27 10.43
N GLU A 45 2.66 -13.33 10.53
CA GLU A 45 2.71 -14.23 11.69
C GLU A 45 4.03 -14.99 11.78
N GLU A 46 4.53 -15.52 10.67
CA GLU A 46 5.86 -16.15 10.62
C GLU A 46 6.94 -15.19 11.10
N LEU A 47 6.93 -13.94 10.62
CA LEU A 47 7.87 -12.89 11.03
C LEU A 47 7.72 -12.56 12.51
N HIS A 48 6.50 -12.45 13.01
CA HIS A 48 6.23 -12.18 14.42
C HIS A 48 6.76 -13.31 15.31
N ASN A 49 6.57 -14.57 14.90
CA ASN A 49 7.13 -15.73 15.59
C ASN A 49 8.67 -15.78 15.54
N GLN A 50 9.28 -15.09 14.57
CA GLN A 50 10.72 -14.91 14.44
C GLN A 50 11.25 -13.64 15.15
N GLY A 51 10.39 -12.89 15.84
CA GLY A 51 10.77 -11.72 16.65
C GLY A 51 10.43 -10.36 16.04
N ALA A 52 9.72 -10.29 14.90
CA ALA A 52 9.14 -9.03 14.45
C ALA A 52 8.10 -8.53 15.46
N THR A 53 8.07 -7.21 15.71
CA THR A 53 7.22 -6.61 16.73
C THR A 53 5.75 -6.56 16.34
N GLU A 54 5.44 -6.39 15.06
CA GLU A 54 4.07 -6.22 14.59
C GLU A 54 3.38 -7.57 14.39
N PRO A 55 2.22 -7.82 15.03
CA PRO A 55 1.45 -9.03 14.78
C PRO A 55 0.64 -8.92 13.48
N PRO A 56 -0.01 -10.02 13.05
CA PRO A 56 -0.91 -10.01 11.90
C PRO A 56 -1.95 -8.89 11.97
N TRP A 57 -2.24 -8.30 10.81
CA TRP A 57 -3.14 -7.17 10.58
C TRP A 57 -2.74 -5.84 11.24
N LYS A 58 -1.51 -5.71 11.76
CA LYS A 58 -0.97 -4.46 12.35
C LYS A 58 0.10 -3.74 11.53
N SER A 59 0.38 -4.22 10.32
CA SER A 59 1.27 -3.55 9.36
C SER A 59 0.52 -3.03 8.13
N PRO A 60 0.84 -1.82 7.61
CA PRO A 60 0.30 -1.29 6.36
C PRO A 60 0.47 -2.19 5.14
N LEU A 61 1.52 -3.01 5.10
CA LEU A 61 1.79 -3.91 3.96
C LEU A 61 0.71 -4.98 3.79
N GLN A 62 0.03 -5.35 4.89
CA GLN A 62 -1.10 -6.29 4.86
C GLN A 62 -2.37 -5.69 4.29
N TYR A 63 -2.36 -4.38 4.00
CA TYR A 63 -3.47 -3.66 3.38
C TYR A 63 -3.12 -3.15 1.97
N GLY A 64 -1.94 -3.52 1.44
CA GLY A 64 -1.46 -3.01 0.16
C GLY A 64 -1.16 -1.51 0.16
N LEU A 65 -0.87 -0.94 1.33
CA LEU A 65 -0.63 0.50 1.53
C LEU A 65 0.84 0.83 1.85
N GLY A 66 1.72 -0.11 1.55
CA GLY A 66 3.16 0.06 1.62
C GLY A 66 3.85 -1.04 0.82
N CYS A 67 5.17 -0.97 0.74
CA CYS A 67 6.01 -1.95 0.07
C CYS A 67 7.44 -1.89 0.63
N VAL A 68 8.26 -2.88 0.30
CA VAL A 68 9.66 -3.01 0.71
C VAL A 68 10.52 -3.14 -0.52
N PHE A 69 11.62 -2.38 -0.56
CA PHE A 69 12.67 -2.47 -1.55
C PHE A 69 13.89 -3.22 -1.02
N ALA A 70 14.66 -3.83 -1.90
CA ALA A 70 15.94 -4.43 -1.58
C ALA A 70 16.98 -4.06 -2.62
N ILE A 71 18.25 -4.15 -2.22
CA ILE A 71 19.36 -4.06 -3.17
C ILE A 71 19.30 -5.27 -4.10
N ASP A 72 19.39 -5.02 -5.39
CA ASP A 72 19.62 -6.06 -6.37
C ASP A 72 21.11 -6.45 -6.33
N GLU A 73 21.40 -7.57 -5.67
CA GLU A 73 22.75 -8.10 -5.49
C GLU A 73 23.48 -8.37 -6.81
N GLU A 74 22.76 -8.68 -7.90
CA GLU A 74 23.33 -8.91 -9.22
C GLU A 74 23.66 -7.59 -9.92
N ALA A 75 22.73 -6.62 -9.89
CA ALA A 75 22.96 -5.31 -10.50
C ALA A 75 23.94 -4.43 -9.71
N SER A 76 24.23 -4.77 -8.45
CA SER A 76 25.07 -3.98 -7.52
C SER A 76 26.50 -4.52 -7.34
N GLN A 77 26.91 -5.59 -8.04
CA GLN A 77 28.17 -6.31 -7.78
C GLN A 77 29.41 -5.41 -7.65
N ASP A 78 29.50 -4.32 -8.42
CA ASP A 78 30.65 -3.41 -8.42
C ASP A 78 30.46 -2.11 -7.63
N GLN A 79 29.26 -1.86 -7.06
CA GLN A 79 28.89 -0.54 -6.51
C GLN A 79 28.32 -0.61 -5.09
N ARG A 80 28.51 -1.72 -4.36
CA ARG A 80 27.93 -1.93 -3.02
C ARG A 80 28.30 -0.83 -2.00
N ALA A 81 29.43 -0.15 -2.18
CA ALA A 81 29.84 0.97 -1.34
C ALA A 81 28.83 2.15 -1.37
N ASP A 82 28.01 2.23 -2.42
CA ASP A 82 27.05 3.31 -2.66
C ASP A 82 25.66 3.04 -2.06
N ALA A 83 25.48 1.93 -1.33
CA ALA A 83 24.18 1.52 -0.79
C ALA A 83 23.48 2.61 0.03
N SER A 84 24.24 3.39 0.83
CA SER A 84 23.64 4.50 1.58
C SER A 84 23.07 5.59 0.68
N GLU A 85 23.72 5.85 -0.46
CA GLU A 85 23.26 6.86 -1.42
C GLU A 85 22.02 6.37 -2.16
N TRP A 86 21.94 5.08 -2.51
CA TRP A 86 20.72 4.50 -3.09
C TRP A 86 19.51 4.63 -2.16
N TRP A 87 19.68 4.40 -0.86
CA TRP A 87 18.60 4.60 0.10
C TRP A 87 18.19 6.06 0.25
N ASN A 88 19.14 7.00 0.15
CA ASN A 88 18.83 8.43 0.12
C ASN A 88 18.01 8.79 -1.13
N GLN A 89 18.40 8.26 -2.29
CA GLN A 89 17.70 8.49 -3.55
C GLN A 89 16.31 7.85 -3.56
N LEU A 90 16.16 6.64 -2.98
CA LEU A 90 14.84 6.04 -2.75
C LEU A 90 13.94 6.98 -1.94
N SER A 91 14.45 7.58 -0.87
CA SER A 91 13.68 8.52 -0.06
C SER A 91 13.24 9.75 -0.86
N GLN A 92 14.11 10.30 -1.70
CA GLN A 92 13.79 11.46 -2.54
C GLN A 92 12.71 11.11 -3.58
N PHE A 93 12.80 9.94 -4.23
CA PHE A 93 11.78 9.50 -5.17
C PHE A 93 10.47 9.13 -4.50
N ALA A 94 10.52 8.55 -3.30
CA ALA A 94 9.33 8.29 -2.49
C ALA A 94 8.61 9.60 -2.18
N GLU A 95 9.33 10.62 -1.69
CA GLU A 95 8.77 11.93 -1.36
C GLU A 95 8.15 12.60 -2.61
N ALA A 96 8.87 12.59 -3.74
CA ALA A 96 8.37 13.14 -5.00
C ALA A 96 7.12 12.40 -5.52
N ALA A 97 6.98 11.12 -5.20
CA ALA A 97 5.80 10.31 -5.50
C ALA A 97 4.73 10.39 -4.40
N GLU A 98 4.89 11.25 -3.38
CA GLU A 98 3.99 11.39 -2.23
C GLU A 98 3.81 10.09 -1.42
N LEU A 99 4.91 9.36 -1.23
CA LEU A 99 5.07 8.26 -0.29
C LEU A 99 6.06 8.67 0.81
N GLU A 100 6.01 7.99 1.94
CA GLU A 100 6.95 8.20 3.05
C GLU A 100 7.81 6.95 3.24
N VAL A 101 9.09 7.15 3.52
CA VAL A 101 9.94 6.07 4.04
C VAL A 101 9.50 5.79 5.48
N SER A 102 9.38 4.51 5.84
CA SER A 102 9.05 4.12 7.21
C SER A 102 10.13 4.61 8.19
N ASN A 103 9.69 5.06 9.36
CA ASN A 103 10.58 5.38 10.47
C ASN A 103 11.21 4.14 11.13
N VAL A 104 10.77 2.93 10.76
CA VAL A 104 11.30 1.65 11.26
C VAL A 104 12.38 1.11 10.32
N GLU A 105 12.10 1.07 9.01
CA GLU A 105 12.99 0.49 8.00
C GLU A 105 13.13 1.41 6.79
N LYS A 106 14.37 1.77 6.45
CA LYS A 106 14.68 2.65 5.30
C LYS A 106 14.27 2.06 3.94
N SER A 107 14.18 0.75 3.86
CA SER A 107 13.74 -0.01 2.67
C SER A 107 12.23 0.03 2.46
N GLN A 108 11.45 0.41 3.48
CA GLN A 108 10.01 0.33 3.43
C GLN A 108 9.40 1.68 3.06
N LEU A 109 8.55 1.70 2.03
CA LEU A 109 7.72 2.86 1.68
C LEU A 109 6.28 2.62 2.11
N ILE A 110 5.60 3.66 2.58
CA ILE A 110 4.20 3.62 3.02
C ILE A 110 3.43 4.83 2.49
N SER A 111 2.11 4.69 2.31
CA SER A 111 1.27 5.87 2.09
C SER A 111 1.34 6.78 3.32
N PRO A 112 1.41 8.11 3.14
CA PRO A 112 1.35 9.03 4.25
C PRO A 112 0.01 8.91 4.99
N ARG A 113 0.02 9.24 6.29
CA ARG A 113 -1.19 9.38 7.14
C ARG A 113 -2.04 8.10 7.28
N ILE A 114 -1.44 6.92 7.15
CA ILE A 114 -2.12 5.65 7.44
C ILE A 114 -2.33 5.50 8.95
N ASP A 115 -3.55 5.17 9.34
CA ASP A 115 -3.86 4.67 10.68
C ASP A 115 -4.28 3.20 10.58
N VAL A 116 -3.37 2.29 10.92
CA VAL A 116 -3.62 0.85 10.86
C VAL A 116 -4.77 0.43 11.78
N LYS A 117 -5.03 1.15 12.89
CA LYS A 117 -6.16 0.86 13.76
C LYS A 117 -7.49 1.17 13.08
N LYS A 118 -7.53 2.18 12.19
CA LYS A 118 -8.72 2.48 11.36
C LYS A 118 -8.90 1.44 10.26
N LEU A 119 -7.82 1.05 9.57
CA LEU A 119 -7.84 -0.04 8.59
C LEU A 119 -8.36 -1.33 9.20
N PHE A 120 -7.88 -1.67 10.40
CA PHE A 120 -8.31 -2.86 11.12
C PHE A 120 -9.82 -2.88 11.44
N LYS A 121 -10.43 -1.69 11.57
CA LYS A 121 -11.87 -1.51 11.79
C LYS A 121 -12.68 -1.43 10.48
N GLY A 122 -12.04 -1.60 9.32
CA GLY A 122 -12.69 -1.54 8.01
C GLY A 122 -12.74 -0.15 7.37
N HIS A 123 -12.05 0.86 7.92
CA HIS A 123 -11.97 2.19 7.31
C HIS A 123 -10.81 2.23 6.32
N TYR A 124 -11.02 1.64 5.15
CA TYR A 124 -10.06 1.65 4.05
C TYR A 124 -10.04 3.01 3.32
N PRO A 125 -8.92 3.38 2.68
CA PRO A 125 -8.91 4.54 1.78
C PRO A 125 -9.93 4.38 0.65
N GLU A 126 -10.45 5.51 0.16
CA GLU A 126 -11.31 5.51 -1.02
C GLU A 126 -10.51 5.17 -2.29
N GLY A 127 -11.21 4.69 -3.33
CA GLY A 127 -10.60 4.38 -4.61
C GLY A 127 -9.90 3.01 -4.68
N GLY A 128 -10.27 2.08 -3.81
CA GLY A 128 -9.90 0.67 -3.95
C GLY A 128 -10.53 0.04 -5.20
N ASP A 129 -9.82 -0.91 -5.82
CA ASP A 129 -10.31 -1.64 -6.99
C ASP A 129 -10.50 -3.13 -6.72
N GLU A 130 -11.03 -3.85 -7.71
CA GLU A 130 -11.39 -5.27 -7.58
C GLU A 130 -10.18 -6.15 -7.27
N SER A 131 -9.03 -5.91 -7.91
CA SER A 131 -7.84 -6.74 -7.70
C SER A 131 -7.32 -6.62 -6.27
N TRP A 132 -7.23 -5.40 -5.74
CA TRP A 132 -6.81 -5.15 -4.36
C TRP A 132 -7.81 -5.72 -3.36
N ALA A 133 -9.11 -5.44 -3.55
CA ALA A 133 -10.13 -5.86 -2.61
C ALA A 133 -10.27 -7.38 -2.57
N LYS A 134 -10.19 -8.06 -3.72
CA LYS A 134 -10.23 -9.51 -3.81
C LYS A 134 -9.02 -10.17 -3.16
N ASN A 135 -7.82 -9.58 -3.33
CA ASN A 135 -6.64 -10.05 -2.61
C ASN A 135 -6.84 -9.96 -1.09
N LEU A 136 -7.36 -8.83 -0.60
CA LEU A 136 -7.68 -8.67 0.82
C LEU A 136 -8.76 -9.64 1.28
N GLU A 137 -9.84 -9.81 0.52
CA GLU A 137 -10.92 -10.74 0.83
C GLU A 137 -10.40 -12.17 1.02
N VAL A 138 -9.55 -12.64 0.10
CA VAL A 138 -8.90 -13.96 0.18
C VAL A 138 -8.14 -14.06 1.50
N HIS A 139 -7.23 -13.13 1.80
CA HIS A 139 -6.41 -13.22 3.00
C HIS A 139 -7.20 -13.04 4.30
N ILE A 140 -8.25 -12.21 4.31
CA ILE A 140 -9.16 -12.06 5.46
C ILE A 140 -9.98 -13.33 5.67
N THR A 141 -10.51 -13.92 4.60
CA THR A 141 -11.37 -15.11 4.68
C THR A 141 -10.59 -16.32 5.13
N TYR A 142 -9.41 -16.57 4.55
CA TYR A 142 -8.56 -17.70 4.91
C TYR A 142 -7.86 -17.55 6.26
N TRP A 143 -7.77 -16.33 6.80
CA TRP A 143 -7.24 -16.12 8.14
C TRP A 143 -8.20 -16.71 9.19
N ASN A 144 -7.77 -17.81 9.81
CA ASN A 144 -8.55 -18.61 10.75
C ASN A 144 -8.40 -18.16 12.22
N LYS A 145 -7.56 -17.16 12.48
CA LYS A 145 -7.34 -16.57 13.80
C LYS A 145 -8.12 -15.28 13.96
N TYR A 146 -8.47 -14.96 15.20
CA TYR A 146 -9.12 -13.69 15.56
C TYR A 146 -8.20 -12.87 16.46
N PRO A 147 -8.32 -11.52 16.41
CA PRO A 147 -9.24 -10.74 15.58
C PRO A 147 -8.73 -10.53 14.14
N LYS A 148 -9.62 -10.21 13.20
CA LYS A 148 -9.31 -9.92 11.79
C LYS A 148 -10.17 -8.77 11.25
N PRO A 149 -9.70 -8.00 10.25
CA PRO A 149 -10.45 -6.86 9.76
C PRO A 149 -11.65 -7.29 8.90
N PRO A 150 -12.65 -6.41 8.69
CA PRO A 150 -13.75 -6.65 7.76
C PRO A 150 -13.28 -6.73 6.30
N VAL A 151 -13.97 -7.45 5.43
CA VAL A 151 -13.67 -7.42 3.98
C VAL A 151 -13.98 -6.03 3.41
N PRO A 152 -13.13 -5.44 2.54
CA PRO A 152 -13.43 -4.16 1.89
C PRO A 152 -14.74 -4.24 1.08
N ASN A 153 -15.61 -3.27 1.25
CA ASN A 153 -16.81 -3.14 0.44
C ASN A 153 -16.56 -2.12 -0.68
N LEU A 154 -16.46 -2.58 -1.93
CA LEU A 154 -16.27 -1.70 -3.10
C LEU A 154 -17.53 -0.88 -3.46
N SER A 155 -18.66 -1.12 -2.79
CA SER A 155 -19.96 -0.54 -3.15
C SER A 155 -20.16 0.94 -2.77
N SER A 156 -19.16 1.63 -2.22
CA SER A 156 -19.34 2.99 -1.67
C SER A 156 -19.17 4.16 -2.65
N SER A 157 -19.00 3.92 -3.94
CA SER A 157 -18.78 5.00 -4.93
C SER A 157 -19.92 5.22 -5.95
N GLN A 158 -21.03 4.46 -5.93
CA GLN A 158 -22.08 4.59 -6.96
C GLN A 158 -23.51 4.90 -6.48
N ASP A 159 -23.85 4.83 -5.19
CA ASP A 159 -25.23 5.05 -4.73
C ASP A 159 -25.40 6.31 -3.87
N ARG A 160 -25.01 7.48 -4.39
CA ARG A 160 -25.73 8.71 -4.02
C ARG A 160 -26.68 9.05 -5.16
N PRO A 161 -27.99 8.73 -5.06
CA PRO A 161 -28.95 9.36 -5.95
C PRO A 161 -28.84 10.87 -5.75
N PHE A 162 -28.47 11.58 -6.82
CA PHE A 162 -28.68 13.01 -6.93
C PHE A 162 -30.12 13.30 -6.51
N SER A 163 -30.32 14.02 -5.41
CA SER A 163 -31.60 14.68 -5.17
C SER A 163 -31.61 15.92 -6.06
N PRO A 164 -32.41 15.98 -7.14
CA PRO A 164 -32.58 17.25 -7.84
C PRO A 164 -33.23 18.22 -6.85
N GLN A 165 -32.52 19.31 -6.54
CA GLN A 165 -33.13 20.45 -5.88
C GLN A 165 -34.26 20.92 -6.78
N SER A 166 -35.49 20.82 -6.29
CA SER A 166 -36.65 21.39 -6.95
C SER A 166 -36.49 22.91 -7.03
N GLU A 167 -36.16 23.41 -8.21
CA GLU A 167 -36.51 24.76 -8.63
C GLU A 167 -38.03 24.92 -8.51
N ARG A 168 -38.44 25.85 -7.64
CA ARG A 168 -39.71 26.58 -7.80
C ARG A 168 -39.40 28.05 -7.67
N ASP A 169 -38.86 28.60 -8.75
CA ASP A 169 -39.17 29.96 -9.17
C ASP A 169 -40.52 29.90 -9.89
N GLU A 170 -41.58 30.33 -9.23
CA GLU A 170 -42.73 30.92 -9.93
C GLU A 170 -42.94 32.33 -9.40
N LYS A 171 -42.33 33.26 -10.12
CA LYS A 171 -42.90 34.59 -10.26
C LYS A 171 -44.28 34.44 -10.89
N SER A 172 -45.30 34.98 -10.25
CA SER A 172 -46.43 35.52 -11.01
C SER A 172 -46.92 36.80 -10.37
N THR A 173 -46.64 37.88 -11.08
CA THR A 173 -47.20 39.21 -10.92
C THR A 173 -48.70 39.18 -11.21
N GLN A 174 -49.51 39.71 -10.30
CA GLN A 174 -50.54 40.74 -10.54
C GLN A 174 -51.07 41.27 -9.22
#